data_AF-A0A8I0PC54-F1
#
_entry.id   AF-A0A8I0PC54-F1
#
_cell.length_a   1.000
_cell.length_b   1.000
_cell.length_c   1.000
_cell.angle_alpha   90.00
_cell.angle_beta   90.00
_cell.angle_gamma   90.00
#
_symmetry.space_group_name_H-M   'P 1'
#
loop_
_entity.id
_entity.type
_entity.pdbx_description
1 polymer ?
#
loop_
_entity_poly.entity_id
_entity_poly.type
_entity_poly.pdbx_seq_one_letter_code
_entity_poly.pdbx_strand_id
1 'polypeptide(L)'
;MGDFLNVAAQWLEFGRPGEDDEPMCVHHRAACAMGAQPLPELYVMAIEGKRRAGMPVPPLDEHRLMTREERARDAEEYAALLAELKARNAAIEAGLNAGVQPWT
;
A
#
# COMPACT_ATOMS: atom_id res chain seq x y z
N MET A 1 28.16 -2.96 -19.99
CA MET A 1 27.08 -3.03 -21.01
C MET A 1 26.01 -4.08 -20.64
N GLY A 2 25.75 -4.28 -19.34
CA GLY A 2 24.90 -5.38 -18.83
C GLY A 2 23.62 -4.95 -18.10
N ASP A 3 23.47 -3.68 -17.73
CA ASP A 3 22.30 -3.22 -16.96
C ASP A 3 21.07 -2.92 -17.81
N PHE A 4 21.26 -2.48 -19.06
CA PHE A 4 20.15 -1.98 -19.86
C PHE A 4 19.15 -3.07 -20.26
N LEU A 5 19.64 -4.28 -20.49
CA LEU A 5 18.82 -5.44 -20.87
C LEU A 5 18.03 -5.98 -19.67
N ASN A 6 18.60 -5.92 -18.46
CA ASN A 6 17.90 -6.31 -17.22
C ASN A 6 16.77 -5.33 -16.87
N VAL A 7 17.01 -4.03 -17.05
CA VAL A 7 15.99 -2.99 -16.83
C VAL A 7 14.84 -3.11 -17.84
N ALA A 8 15.16 -3.40 -19.11
CA ALA A 8 14.15 -3.62 -20.15
C ALA A 8 13.33 -4.89 -19.93
N ALA A 9 13.96 -5.97 -19.45
CA ALA A 9 13.25 -7.21 -19.09
C ALA A 9 12.27 -6.98 -17.93
N GLN A 10 12.67 -6.24 -16.90
CA GLN A 10 11.79 -5.85 -15.80
C GLN A 10 10.60 -4.99 -16.24
N TRP A 11 10.78 -4.10 -17.22
CA TRP A 11 9.68 -3.27 -17.74
C TRP A 11 8.66 -4.05 -18.56
N LEU A 12 9.08 -5.12 -19.23
CA LEU A 12 8.18 -6.02 -19.95
C LEU A 12 7.36 -6.91 -19.01
N GLU A 13 7.94 -7.28 -17.86
CA GLU A 13 7.32 -8.19 -16.90
C GLU A 13 6.39 -7.49 -15.89
N PHE A 14 6.73 -6.26 -15.47
CA PHE A 14 6.01 -5.53 -14.42
C PHE A 14 5.48 -4.14 -14.84
N GLY A 15 5.66 -3.77 -16.11
CA GLY A 15 5.36 -2.42 -16.60
C GLY A 15 6.47 -1.42 -16.29
N ARG A 16 6.55 -0.35 -17.11
CA ARG A 16 7.46 0.77 -16.84
C ARG A 16 6.91 1.55 -15.64
N PRO A 17 7.71 1.87 -14.59
CA PRO A 17 7.27 2.83 -13.58
C PRO A 17 6.84 4.10 -14.32
N GLY A 18 5.60 4.53 -14.10
CA GLY A 18 5.12 5.79 -14.67
C GLY A 18 6.00 6.92 -14.16
N GLU A 19 6.17 7.97 -14.97
CA GLU A 19 6.92 9.16 -14.56
C GLU A 19 6.24 9.93 -13.39
N ASP A 20 5.10 9.44 -12.90
CA ASP A 20 4.31 9.91 -11.75
C ASP A 20 4.38 8.95 -10.55
N ASP A 21 5.58 8.50 -10.15
CA ASP A 21 5.81 7.76 -8.90
C ASP A 21 5.60 8.72 -7.70
N GLU A 22 4.35 9.12 -7.42
CA GLU A 22 4.03 9.92 -6.23
C GLU A 22 4.54 9.21 -4.96
N PRO A 23 5.10 9.95 -3.99
CA PRO A 23 5.70 9.37 -2.80
C PRO A 23 4.67 8.59 -1.97
N MET A 24 4.65 7.26 -2.14
CA MET A 24 3.78 6.36 -1.38
C MET A 24 4.38 6.01 -0.01
N CYS A 25 3.56 6.21 1.03
CA CYS A 25 3.91 5.85 2.39
C CYS A 25 3.63 4.36 2.66
N VAL A 26 4.54 3.66 3.34
CA VAL A 26 4.39 2.25 3.72
C VAL A 26 3.07 1.95 4.43
N HIS A 27 2.56 2.87 5.23
CA HIS A 27 1.36 2.67 6.03
C HIS A 27 0.10 3.21 5.38
N HIS A 28 0.19 4.41 4.81
CA HIS A 28 -0.97 5.12 4.28
C HIS A 28 -1.12 4.95 2.76
N ARG A 29 -0.20 4.23 2.11
CA ARG A 29 -0.18 3.96 0.66
C ARG A 29 -0.38 5.25 -0.13
N ALA A 30 -1.24 5.21 -1.15
CA ALA A 30 -1.64 6.37 -1.96
C ALA A 30 -2.56 7.37 -1.23
N ALA A 31 -3.08 7.05 -0.03
CA ALA A 31 -3.90 7.97 0.75
C ALA A 31 -3.09 9.03 1.53
N CYS A 32 -1.75 8.95 1.49
CA CYS A 32 -0.89 9.90 2.17
C CYS A 32 -0.78 11.23 1.39
N ALA A 33 -1.64 12.20 1.72
CA ALA A 33 -1.71 13.50 1.05
C ALA A 33 -0.47 14.41 1.19
N MET A 34 0.48 14.08 2.08
CA MET A 34 1.63 14.92 2.43
C MET A 34 2.96 14.44 1.80
N GLY A 35 2.95 13.28 1.15
CA GLY A 35 4.16 12.48 0.94
C GLY A 35 4.77 12.02 2.28
N ALA A 36 5.79 11.15 2.20
CA ALA A 36 6.55 10.74 3.37
C ALA A 36 7.32 11.94 3.95
N GLN A 37 6.92 12.42 5.13
CA GLN A 37 7.64 13.46 5.86
C GLN A 37 8.29 12.84 7.11
N PRO A 38 9.53 13.20 7.44
CA PRO A 38 10.14 12.76 8.69
C PRO A 38 9.33 13.28 9.88
N LEU A 39 9.14 12.43 10.90
CA LEU A 39 8.49 12.85 12.13
C LEU A 39 9.34 13.94 12.82
N PRO A 40 8.70 14.98 13.39
CA PRO A 40 9.41 15.95 14.21
C PRO A 40 10.14 15.27 15.38
N GLU A 41 11.33 15.76 15.73
CA GLU A 41 12.19 15.17 16.76
C GLU A 41 11.48 15.03 18.12
N LEU A 42 10.63 16.00 18.48
CA LEU A 42 9.82 15.95 19.71
C LEU A 42 8.84 14.76 19.73
N TYR A 43 8.25 14.43 18.57
CA TYR A 43 7.36 13.28 18.45
C TYR A 43 8.12 11.97 18.59
N VAL A 44 9.32 11.88 18.00
CA VAL A 44 10.22 10.74 18.13
C VAL A 44 10.60 10.52 19.60
N MET A 45 11.01 11.59 20.29
CA MET A 45 11.34 11.55 21.71
C MET A 45 10.15 11.11 22.59
N ALA A 46 8.94 11.57 22.29
CA ALA A 46 7.74 11.20 23.03
C ALA A 46 7.37 9.71 22.85
N ILE A 47 7.45 9.20 21.62
CA ILE A 47 7.20 7.79 21.31
C ILE A 47 8.27 6.90 21.97
N GLU A 48 9.55 7.28 21.90
CA GLU A 48 10.63 6.57 22.58
C GLU A 48 10.46 6.56 24.11
N GLY A 49 10.05 7.69 24.70
CA GLY A 49 9.75 7.75 26.13
C GLY A 49 8.62 6.80 26.54
N LYS A 50 7.52 6.77 25.78
CA LYS A 50 6.41 5.84 26.00
C LYS A 50 6.81 4.37 25.80
N ARG A 51 7.64 4.08 24.79
CA ARG A 51 8.21 2.75 24.54
C ARG A 51 9.04 2.27 25.73
N ARG A 52 9.92 3.13 26.27
CA ARG A 52 10.72 2.84 27.47
C ARG A 52 9.87 2.60 28.71
N ALA A 53 8.71 3.24 28.79
CA ALA A 53 7.72 3.00 29.84
C ALA A 53 6.85 1.75 29.62
N GLY A 54 7.11 0.94 28.58
CA GLY A 54 6.37 -0.28 28.28
C GLY A 54 4.97 -0.05 27.72
N MET A 55 4.67 1.17 27.27
CA MET A 55 3.37 1.49 26.70
C MET A 55 3.30 1.02 25.23
N PRO A 56 2.12 0.57 24.76
CA PRO A 56 1.92 0.30 23.34
C PRO A 56 2.02 1.61 22.56
N VAL A 57 2.90 1.63 21.57
CA VAL A 57 3.15 2.80 20.72
C VAL A 57 3.25 2.42 19.26
N PRO A 58 2.89 3.33 18.34
CA PRO A 58 3.14 3.14 16.92
C PRO A 58 4.64 3.01 16.58
N PRO A 59 4.98 2.40 15.43
CA PRO A 59 6.33 2.48 14.86
C PRO A 59 6.75 3.94 14.63
N LEU A 60 8.05 4.24 14.71
CA LEU A 60 8.57 5.60 14.51
C LEU A 60 8.66 5.98 13.01
N ASP A 61 8.53 4.98 12.16
CA ASP A 61 8.72 4.99 10.72
C ASP A 61 7.39 5.02 9.96
N GLU A 62 6.31 5.48 10.62
CA GLU A 62 4.96 5.51 10.06
C GLU A 62 4.81 6.32 8.77
N HIS A 63 5.77 7.20 8.48
CA HIS A 63 5.85 7.99 7.25
C HIS A 63 7.15 7.75 6.48
N ARG A 64 7.45 6.49 6.20
CA ARG A 64 8.55 6.09 5.30
C ARG A 64 8.05 5.91 3.87
N LEU A 65 8.86 6.31 2.88
CA LEU A 65 8.64 5.94 1.48
C LEU A 65 8.76 4.44 1.29
N MET A 66 7.81 3.85 0.58
CA MET A 66 7.95 2.49 0.07
C MET A 66 9.19 2.39 -0.84
N THR A 67 9.92 1.29 -0.73
CA THR A 67 10.89 0.92 -1.76
C THR A 67 10.16 0.52 -3.04
N ARG A 68 10.89 0.36 -4.14
CA ARG A 68 10.30 -0.06 -5.42
C ARG A 68 9.68 -1.45 -5.33
N GLU A 69 10.32 -2.37 -4.62
CA GLU A 69 9.84 -3.74 -4.38
C GLU A 69 8.56 -3.73 -3.52
N GLU A 70 8.53 -2.86 -2.50
CA GLU A 70 7.34 -2.68 -1.68
C GLU A 70 6.17 -2.11 -2.49
N ARG A 71 6.42 -1.16 -3.40
CA ARG A 71 5.38 -0.64 -4.31
C ARG A 71 4.84 -1.70 -5.27
N ALA A 72 5.72 -2.53 -5.84
CA ALA A 72 5.29 -3.62 -6.71
C ALA A 72 4.40 -4.63 -5.96
N ARG A 73 4.82 -5.05 -4.76
CA ARG A 73 4.01 -5.93 -3.92
C ARG A 73 2.68 -5.29 -3.51
N ASP A 74 2.69 -4.01 -3.15
CA ASP A 74 1.49 -3.25 -2.81
C ASP A 74 0.46 -3.26 -3.94
N ALA A 75 0.92 -3.05 -5.17
CA ALA A 75 0.10 -3.06 -6.37
C ALA A 75 -0.50 -4.44 -6.66
N GLU A 76 0.29 -5.51 -6.50
CA GLU A 76 -0.18 -6.89 -6.66
C GLU A 76 -1.26 -7.24 -5.61
N GLU A 77 -1.00 -6.93 -4.33
CA GLU A 77 -1.95 -7.12 -3.24
C GLU A 77 -3.26 -6.36 -3.49
N TYR A 78 -3.15 -5.09 -3.91
CA TYR A 78 -4.31 -4.26 -4.21
C TYR A 78 -5.12 -4.80 -5.38
N ALA A 79 -4.46 -5.24 -6.45
CA ALA A 79 -5.12 -5.84 -7.62
C ALA A 79 -5.85 -7.14 -7.25
N ALA A 80 -5.24 -8.00 -6.45
CA ALA A 80 -5.85 -9.23 -5.96
C ALA A 80 -7.10 -8.94 -5.11
N LEU A 81 -7.00 -8.01 -4.15
CA LEU A 81 -8.12 -7.61 -3.31
C LEU A 81 -9.27 -7.01 -4.13
N LEU A 82 -8.94 -6.16 -5.11
CA LEU A 82 -9.94 -5.57 -5.99
C LEU A 82 -10.65 -6.63 -6.83
N ALA A 83 -9.93 -7.63 -7.34
CA ALA A 83 -10.51 -8.74 -8.09
C ALA A 83 -11.44 -9.59 -7.22
N GLU A 84 -11.02 -9.92 -6.00
CA GLU A 84 -11.85 -10.63 -5.02
C GLU A 84 -13.15 -9.87 -4.72
N LEU A 85 -13.04 -8.57 -4.42
CA LEU A 85 -14.21 -7.73 -4.13
C LEU A 85 -15.14 -7.60 -5.32
N LYS A 86 -14.62 -7.48 -6.54
CA LYS A 86 -15.44 -7.49 -7.76
C LYS A 86 -16.18 -8.81 -7.94
N ALA A 87 -15.52 -9.95 -7.73
CA ALA A 87 -16.15 -11.26 -7.82
C ALA A 87 -17.24 -11.42 -6.76
N ARG A 88 -16.98 -10.99 -5.52
CA ARG A 88 -17.96 -10.99 -4.44
C ARG A 88 -19.16 -10.11 -4.76
N ASN A 89 -18.93 -8.90 -5.26
CA ASN A 89 -20.00 -7.99 -5.66
C ASN A 89 -20.84 -8.59 -6.79
N ALA A 90 -20.22 -9.17 -7.82
CA ALA A 90 -20.94 -9.84 -8.90
C ALA A 90 -21.81 -10.99 -8.41
N ALA A 91 -21.33 -11.78 -7.43
CA ALA A 91 -22.12 -12.85 -6.82
C ALA A 91 -23.31 -12.30 -6.01
N ILE A 92 -23.11 -11.21 -5.26
CA ILE A 92 -24.18 -10.53 -4.51
C ILE A 92 -25.22 -9.95 -5.48
N GLU A 93 -24.79 -9.27 -6.53
CA GLU A 93 -25.67 -8.71 -7.57
C GLU A 93 -26.47 -9.81 -8.28
N ALA A 94 -25.84 -10.93 -8.62
CA ALA A 94 -26.53 -12.09 -9.19
C ALA A 94 -27.58 -12.66 -8.23
N GLY A 95 -27.26 -12.78 -6.94
CA GLY A 95 -28.19 -13.22 -5.91
C GLY A 95 -29.39 -12.28 -5.76
N LEU A 96 -29.13 -10.97 -5.71
CA LEU A 96 -30.17 -9.94 -5.66
C LEU A 96 -31.09 -9.99 -6.89
N ASN A 97 -30.52 -10.12 -8.08
CA ASN A 97 -31.28 -10.25 -9.34
C ASN A 97 -32.11 -11.55 -9.40
N ALA A 98 -31.65 -12.61 -8.72
CA ALA A 98 -32.39 -13.86 -8.56
C ALA A 98 -33.43 -13.82 -7.43
N GLY A 99 -33.59 -12.68 -6.74
CA GLY A 99 -34.56 -12.49 -5.66
C GLY A 99 -34.08 -12.97 -4.28
N VAL A 100 -32.80 -13.32 -4.12
CA VAL A 100 -32.21 -13.68 -2.83
C VAL A 100 -31.91 -12.39 -2.05
N GLN A 101 -32.50 -12.24 -0.86
CA GLN A 101 -32.21 -11.13 0.04
C GLN A 101 -30.97 -11.47 0.88
N PRO A 102 -29.87 -10.71 0.79
CA PRO A 102 -28.63 -11.03 1.51
C PRO A 102 -28.67 -10.69 3.01
N TRP A 103 -29.82 -10.25 3.54
CA TRP A 103 -29.98 -9.72 4.91
C TRP A 103 -31.06 -10.42 5.74
N THR A 104 -31.57 -11.58 5.31
CA THR A 104 -32.48 -12.43 6.10
C THR A 104 -31.70 -13.47 6.87
#